data_AF-A0A8T5FBA3-F1
#
_entry.id   AF-A0A8T5FBA3-F1
#
_cell.length_a   1.000
_cell.length_b   1.000
_cell.length_c   1.000
_cell.angle_alpha   90.00
_cell.angle_beta   90.00
_cell.angle_gamma   90.00
#
_symmetry.space_group_name_H-M   'P 1'
#
loop_
_entity.id
_entity.type
_entity.pdbx_description
1 polymer ?
#
loop_
_entity_poly.entity_id
_entity_poly.type
_entity_poly.pdbx_seq_one_letter_code
_entity_poly.pdbx_strand_id
1 'polypeptide(L)'
;MGFFKKSYYEKHANNLNKKLTKIVKTMDSRELKDACQKVIGKYPKQGTRLFDSEYNLIQKFGYKISHDDYMLYFLHNRKQGKFSDLKLAKFLIMRDILDEQDPDFDYLKQFAKSEDNLDYGVPRNIFHVTVKDAIRKIQHNRCAIPHCTNTEYFEFDHIKGRDDNSLSNCQMLCKFHHQMKSNVDAIKIRIEKNLKDGGSVRDIHIKSRKTSRPTSRKTSRPTSRKTSRNTRR
;
A
#
# COMPACT_ATOMS: atom_id res chain seq x y z
N MET A 1 -8.30 4.26 49.53
CA MET A 1 -7.93 4.20 48.09
C MET A 1 -9.11 3.61 47.34
N GLY A 2 -9.87 4.43 46.59
CA GLY A 2 -11.10 4.00 45.93
C GLY A 2 -10.81 3.06 44.76
N PHE A 3 -11.38 1.86 44.78
CA PHE A 3 -11.44 0.97 43.63
C PHE A 3 -12.39 1.61 42.59
N PHE A 4 -11.85 2.47 41.73
CA PHE A 4 -12.61 2.98 40.59
C PHE A 4 -12.91 1.81 39.64
N LYS A 5 -14.18 1.40 39.61
CA LYS A 5 -14.68 0.38 38.68
C LYS A 5 -14.50 0.93 37.27
N LYS A 6 -13.67 0.27 36.46
CA LYS A 6 -13.43 0.68 35.07
C LYS A 6 -14.74 0.95 34.34
N SER A 7 -14.81 2.05 33.61
CA SER A 7 -15.98 2.39 32.81
C SER A 7 -16.25 1.28 31.78
N TYR A 8 -17.49 1.21 31.28
CA TYR A 8 -17.83 0.26 30.22
C TYR A 8 -16.89 0.44 29.01
N TYR A 9 -16.60 1.70 28.66
CA TYR A 9 -15.61 2.06 27.64
C TYR A 9 -14.20 1.50 27.92
N GLU A 10 -13.68 1.70 29.12
CA GLU A 10 -12.35 1.20 29.49
C GLU A 10 -12.26 -0.32 29.43
N LYS A 11 -13.35 -1.05 29.64
CA LYS A 11 -13.39 -2.50 29.52
C LYS A 11 -13.31 -2.94 28.06
N HIS A 12 -14.12 -2.37 27.18
CA HIS A 12 -14.11 -2.67 25.75
C HIS A 12 -12.77 -2.32 25.10
N ALA A 13 -12.22 -1.14 25.40
CA ALA A 13 -10.91 -0.74 24.90
C ALA A 13 -9.79 -1.69 25.37
N ASN A 14 -9.83 -2.13 26.63
CA ASN A 14 -8.86 -3.10 27.16
C ASN A 14 -9.00 -4.50 26.52
N ASN A 15 -10.23 -4.95 26.24
CA ASN A 15 -10.47 -6.24 25.59
C ASN A 15 -9.94 -6.23 24.15
N LEU A 16 -10.27 -5.19 23.38
CA LEU A 16 -9.73 -5.03 22.03
C LEU A 16 -8.21 -4.92 22.07
N ASN A 17 -7.64 -4.12 22.97
CA ASN A 17 -6.19 -3.98 23.07
C ASN A 17 -5.49 -5.33 23.27
N LYS A 18 -6.02 -6.18 24.15
CA LYS A 18 -5.53 -7.55 24.37
C LYS A 18 -5.68 -8.42 23.12
N LYS A 19 -6.83 -8.37 22.45
CA LYS A 19 -7.10 -9.12 21.21
C LYS A 19 -6.13 -8.71 20.10
N LEU A 20 -5.99 -7.41 19.84
CA LEU A 20 -5.05 -6.86 18.86
C LEU A 20 -3.60 -7.26 19.17
N THR A 21 -3.20 -7.23 20.44
CA THR A 21 -1.84 -7.64 20.84
C THR A 21 -1.58 -9.11 20.53
N LYS A 22 -2.56 -10.00 20.77
CA LYS A 22 -2.44 -11.42 20.43
C LYS A 22 -2.30 -11.61 18.92
N ILE A 23 -3.11 -10.92 18.13
CA ILE A 23 -3.07 -10.99 16.66
C ILE A 23 -1.74 -10.48 16.11
N VAL A 24 -1.26 -9.34 16.59
CA VAL A 24 0.03 -8.78 16.12
C VAL A 24 1.18 -9.75 16.41
N LYS A 25 1.15 -10.44 17.55
CA LYS A 25 2.17 -11.44 17.91
C LYS A 25 2.19 -12.67 17.01
N THR A 26 1.12 -12.97 16.27
CA THR A 26 1.06 -14.11 15.34
C THR A 26 1.48 -13.75 13.92
N MET A 27 1.68 -12.46 13.61
CA MET A 27 2.04 -12.00 12.27
C MET A 27 3.45 -12.43 11.87
N ASP A 28 3.68 -12.66 10.58
CA ASP A 28 5.05 -12.88 10.09
C ASP A 28 5.82 -11.56 9.89
N SER A 29 7.11 -11.64 9.54
CA SER A 29 7.95 -10.46 9.30
C SER A 29 7.47 -9.56 8.16
N ARG A 30 6.84 -10.12 7.12
CA ARG A 30 6.31 -9.33 5.98
C ARG A 30 5.06 -8.58 6.42
N GLU A 31 4.19 -9.23 7.16
CA GLU A 31 2.97 -8.65 7.72
C GLU A 31 3.29 -7.56 8.73
N LEU A 32 4.24 -7.78 9.64
CA LEU A 32 4.67 -6.75 10.59
C LEU A 32 5.29 -5.54 9.89
N LYS A 33 6.08 -5.77 8.83
CA LYS A 33 6.65 -4.68 8.04
C LYS A 33 5.55 -3.85 7.37
N ASP A 34 4.54 -4.49 6.78
CA ASP A 34 3.40 -3.80 6.18
C ASP A 34 2.56 -3.08 7.23
N ALA A 35 2.30 -3.71 8.37
CA ALA A 35 1.61 -3.11 9.51
C ALA A 35 2.35 -1.86 10.00
N CYS A 36 3.68 -1.90 10.14
CA CYS A 36 4.48 -0.71 10.45
C CYS A 36 4.27 0.39 9.41
N GLN A 37 4.37 0.06 8.11
CA GLN A 37 4.19 1.04 7.03
C GLN A 37 2.79 1.66 7.01
N LYS A 38 1.74 0.89 7.26
CA LYS A 38 0.34 1.32 7.15
C LYS A 38 -0.18 1.99 8.41
N VAL A 39 0.15 1.44 9.57
CA VAL A 39 -0.35 1.91 10.86
C VAL A 39 0.55 3.01 11.43
N ILE A 40 1.87 2.91 11.28
CA ILE A 40 2.82 3.92 11.79
C ILE A 40 3.19 4.93 10.69
N GLY A 41 3.08 4.55 9.42
CA GLY A 41 3.52 5.36 8.27
C GLY A 41 4.98 5.11 7.86
N LYS A 42 5.71 4.30 8.65
CA LYS A 42 7.13 3.97 8.43
C LYS A 42 7.48 2.64 9.08
N TYR A 43 8.53 2.01 8.58
CA TYR A 43 9.09 0.77 9.14
C TYR A 43 10.61 0.91 9.32
N PRO A 44 11.23 0.15 10.24
CA PRO A 44 12.67 0.21 10.48
C PRO A 44 13.45 -0.27 9.25
N LYS A 45 14.49 0.50 8.91
CA LYS A 45 15.50 0.22 7.89
C LYS A 45 16.89 0.28 8.53
N GLN A 46 17.92 -0.17 7.81
CA GLN A 46 19.31 -0.03 8.25
C GLN A 46 19.60 1.40 8.71
N GLY A 47 20.18 1.52 9.91
CA GLY A 47 20.54 2.80 10.51
C GLY A 47 19.38 3.53 11.19
N THR A 48 18.16 3.00 11.14
CA THR A 48 17.04 3.54 11.93
C THR A 48 17.39 3.42 13.42
N ARG A 49 17.09 4.46 14.19
CA ARG A 49 17.28 4.49 15.63
C ARG A 49 15.91 4.61 16.30
N LEU A 50 15.66 3.73 17.27
CA LEU A 50 14.47 3.77 18.12
C LEU A 50 14.85 4.43 19.45
N PHE A 51 14.08 5.42 19.85
CA PHE A 51 14.26 6.13 21.10
C PHE A 51 13.02 6.00 21.97
N ASP A 52 13.18 6.01 23.29
CA ASP A 52 12.08 6.14 24.23
C ASP A 52 11.57 7.59 24.32
N SER A 53 10.64 7.83 25.24
CA SER A 53 10.09 9.16 25.52
C SER A 53 11.10 10.14 26.12
N GLU A 54 12.20 9.64 26.69
CA GLU A 54 13.28 10.41 27.31
C GLU A 54 14.47 10.60 26.35
N TYR A 55 14.30 10.23 25.07
CA TYR A 55 15.34 10.27 24.04
C TYR A 55 16.53 9.33 24.28
N ASN A 56 16.37 8.33 25.14
CA ASN A 56 17.37 7.27 25.29
C ASN A 56 17.27 6.30 24.10
N LEU A 57 18.44 5.91 23.57
CA LEU A 57 18.51 4.97 22.46
C LEU A 57 18.12 3.56 22.95
N ILE A 58 17.03 3.02 22.41
CA ILE A 58 16.58 1.65 22.67
C ILE A 58 17.25 0.67 21.72
N GLN A 59 17.22 0.98 20.42
CA GLN A 59 17.67 0.04 19.39
C GLN A 59 18.22 0.79 18.17
N LYS A 60 19.33 0.29 17.63
CA LYS A 60 19.86 0.70 16.32
C LYS A 60 19.73 -0.46 15.34
N PHE A 61 18.86 -0.29 14.36
CA PHE A 61 18.50 -1.35 13.42
C PHE A 61 19.60 -1.61 12.38
N GLY A 62 19.97 -2.89 12.24
CA GLY A 62 21.04 -3.37 11.34
C GLY A 62 20.60 -3.56 9.88
N TYR A 63 21.48 -4.17 9.08
CA TYR A 63 21.23 -4.42 7.65
C TYR A 63 20.12 -5.46 7.40
N LYS A 64 20.05 -6.50 8.24
CA LYS A 64 18.99 -7.51 8.22
C LYS A 64 18.04 -7.27 9.38
N ILE A 65 16.88 -6.70 9.08
CA ILE A 65 15.82 -6.46 10.07
C ILE A 65 15.11 -7.79 10.34
N SER A 66 15.17 -8.25 11.58
CA SER A 66 14.53 -9.49 12.02
C SER A 66 13.03 -9.31 12.29
N HIS A 67 12.34 -10.43 12.49
CA HIS A 67 10.96 -10.43 13.00
C HIS A 67 10.86 -9.63 14.30
N ASP A 68 11.75 -9.92 15.25
CA ASP A 68 11.77 -9.28 16.57
C ASP A 68 12.04 -7.78 16.49
N ASP A 69 12.85 -7.34 15.53
CA ASP A 69 13.09 -5.91 15.28
C ASP A 69 11.81 -5.19 14.83
N TYR A 70 11.04 -5.79 13.91
CA TYR A 70 9.75 -5.23 13.49
C TYR A 70 8.74 -5.25 14.64
N MET A 71 8.68 -6.33 15.41
CA MET A 71 7.82 -6.46 16.57
C MET A 71 8.13 -5.40 17.63
N LEU A 72 9.41 -5.25 17.98
CA LEU A 72 9.90 -4.24 18.93
C LEU A 72 9.51 -2.84 18.47
N TYR A 73 9.78 -2.52 17.20
CA TYR A 73 9.43 -1.22 16.63
C TYR A 73 7.92 -0.96 16.71
N PHE A 74 7.11 -1.94 16.35
CA PHE A 74 5.66 -1.82 16.32
C PHE A 74 5.07 -1.62 17.71
N LEU A 75 5.42 -2.49 18.67
CA LEU A 75 4.93 -2.43 20.04
C LEU A 75 5.38 -1.16 20.76
N HIS A 76 6.60 -0.68 20.49
CA HIS A 76 7.10 0.57 21.04
C HIS A 76 6.26 1.77 20.57
N ASN A 77 6.05 1.90 19.26
CA ASN A 77 5.24 3.00 18.72
C ASN A 77 3.79 2.94 19.22
N ARG A 78 3.25 1.74 19.44
CA ARG A 78 1.92 1.55 20.05
C ARG A 78 1.90 2.02 21.50
N LYS A 79 2.87 1.62 22.32
CA LYS A 79 3.00 2.02 23.72
C LYS A 79 3.15 3.54 23.88
N GLN A 80 3.83 4.18 22.93
CA GLN A 80 4.00 5.63 22.86
C GLN A 80 2.77 6.37 22.30
N GLY A 81 1.67 5.66 22.01
CA GLY A 81 0.45 6.27 21.48
C GLY A 81 0.62 6.91 20.10
N LYS A 82 1.62 6.51 19.31
CA LYS A 82 1.86 7.05 17.96
C LYS A 82 0.76 6.68 16.97
N PHE A 83 -0.08 5.71 17.32
CA PHE A 83 -1.30 5.33 16.63
C PHE A 83 -2.31 4.77 17.62
N SER A 84 -3.60 4.85 17.29
CA SER A 84 -4.68 4.28 18.10
C SER A 84 -4.92 2.79 17.83
N ASP A 85 -5.52 2.11 18.79
CA ASP A 85 -5.97 0.72 18.62
C ASP A 85 -7.05 0.61 17.52
N LEU A 86 -7.87 1.64 17.32
CA LEU A 86 -8.84 1.70 16.22
C LEU A 86 -8.14 1.69 14.86
N LYS A 87 -7.04 2.45 14.73
CA LYS A 87 -6.22 2.49 13.51
C LYS A 87 -5.68 1.09 13.18
N LEU A 88 -5.15 0.39 14.18
CA LEU A 88 -4.70 -1.00 14.03
C LEU A 88 -5.86 -1.95 13.68
N ALA A 89 -6.99 -1.86 14.36
CA ALA A 89 -8.16 -2.70 14.10
C ALA A 89 -8.66 -2.56 12.66
N LYS A 90 -8.75 -1.33 12.13
CA LYS A 90 -9.08 -1.05 10.72
C LYS A 90 -8.10 -1.74 9.76
N PHE A 91 -6.80 -1.69 10.04
CA PHE A 91 -5.80 -2.39 9.21
C PHE A 91 -5.99 -3.91 9.22
N LEU A 92 -6.34 -4.50 10.37
CA LEU A 92 -6.58 -5.94 10.48
C LEU A 92 -7.86 -6.38 9.78
N ILE A 93 -8.92 -5.56 9.80
CA ILE A 93 -10.15 -5.80 9.04
C ILE A 93 -9.84 -5.76 7.55
N MET A 94 -9.07 -4.78 7.08
CA MET A 94 -8.62 -4.71 5.67
C MET A 94 -7.79 -5.92 5.22
N ARG A 95 -7.25 -6.69 6.17
CA ARG A 95 -6.45 -7.90 5.92
C ARG A 95 -7.26 -9.19 6.10
N ASP A 96 -8.55 -9.09 6.38
CA ASP A 96 -9.45 -10.20 6.72
C ASP A 96 -8.98 -10.99 7.96
N ILE A 97 -8.28 -10.33 8.89
CA ILE A 97 -7.76 -10.93 10.13
C ILE A 97 -8.71 -10.66 11.31
N LEU A 98 -9.39 -9.51 11.29
CA LEU A 98 -10.36 -9.10 12.30
C LEU A 98 -11.72 -8.90 11.63
N ASP A 99 -12.79 -9.29 12.32
CA ASP A 99 -14.16 -9.11 11.85
C ASP A 99 -14.63 -7.66 12.11
N GLU A 100 -15.28 -7.06 11.12
CA GLU A 100 -15.89 -5.73 11.25
C GLU A 100 -17.12 -5.75 12.17
N GLN A 101 -17.79 -6.89 12.32
CA GLN A 101 -18.93 -7.08 13.23
C GLN A 101 -18.50 -7.30 14.69
N ASP A 102 -17.21 -7.15 15.01
CA ASP A 102 -16.74 -7.27 16.38
C ASP A 102 -17.35 -6.18 17.28
N PRO A 103 -18.04 -6.53 18.38
CA PRO A 103 -18.72 -5.57 19.24
C PRO A 103 -17.75 -4.62 19.95
N ASP A 104 -16.50 -5.03 20.22
CA ASP A 104 -15.48 -4.15 20.78
C ASP A 104 -15.00 -3.11 19.74
N PHE A 105 -15.03 -3.47 18.44
CA PHE A 105 -14.67 -2.57 17.35
C PHE A 105 -15.79 -1.55 17.05
N ASP A 106 -17.04 -2.00 16.97
CA ASP A 106 -18.19 -1.14 16.70
C ASP A 106 -18.38 -0.10 17.82
N TYR A 107 -18.15 -0.51 19.07
CA TYR A 107 -18.18 0.39 20.21
C TYR A 107 -17.10 1.50 20.14
N LEU A 108 -15.90 1.21 19.62
CA LEU A 108 -14.84 2.22 19.49
C LEU A 108 -15.03 3.17 18.30
N LYS A 109 -15.74 2.76 17.24
CA LYS A 109 -16.10 3.67 16.13
C LYS A 109 -16.84 4.91 16.63
N GLN A 110 -17.65 4.77 17.68
CA GLN A 110 -18.43 5.87 18.28
C GLN A 110 -17.56 6.93 18.97
N PHE A 111 -16.32 6.60 19.34
CA PHE A 111 -15.39 7.48 20.04
C PHE A 111 -14.13 7.79 19.21
N ALA A 112 -14.15 7.46 17.93
CA ALA A 112 -13.04 7.71 17.02
C ALA A 112 -12.77 9.20 16.87
N LYS A 113 -11.52 9.63 17.06
CA LYS A 113 -11.12 11.01 16.73
C LYS A 113 -11.00 11.16 15.22
N SER A 114 -11.10 12.39 14.70
CA SER A 114 -10.92 12.68 13.27
C SER A 114 -9.58 12.17 12.72
N GLU A 115 -8.53 12.13 13.54
CA GLU A 115 -7.20 11.58 13.20
C GLU A 115 -7.15 10.03 13.18
N ASP A 116 -8.06 9.38 13.91
CA ASP A 116 -8.27 7.92 13.88
C ASP A 116 -9.20 7.50 12.73
N ASN A 117 -9.97 8.47 12.24
CA ASN A 117 -10.56 8.47 10.91
C ASN A 117 -9.51 8.82 9.88
N LEU A 118 -8.48 7.97 9.81
CA LEU A 118 -7.80 7.83 8.54
C LEU A 118 -8.83 7.36 7.53
N ASP A 119 -9.23 8.33 6.72
CA ASP A 119 -9.24 8.17 5.29
C ASP A 119 -7.88 7.55 4.93
N TYR A 120 -7.79 6.21 5.04
CA TYR A 120 -6.67 5.41 4.56
C TYR A 120 -6.68 5.51 3.04
N GLY A 121 -6.41 6.73 2.53
CA GLY A 121 -7.24 7.34 1.50
C GLY A 121 -7.82 6.30 0.57
N VAL A 122 -9.10 5.97 0.78
CA VAL A 122 -9.87 4.85 0.17
C VAL A 122 -8.99 3.65 -0.19
N PRO A 123 -9.15 2.43 0.39
CA PRO A 123 -8.35 1.28 -0.01
C PRO A 123 -8.11 1.32 -1.51
N ARG A 124 -6.84 1.36 -1.96
CA ARG A 124 -6.60 1.03 -3.38
C ARG A 124 -7.21 -0.34 -3.51
N ASN A 125 -8.41 -0.36 -4.05
CA ASN A 125 -9.37 -1.44 -3.97
C ASN A 125 -8.62 -2.74 -4.22
N ILE A 126 -8.33 -3.46 -3.13
CA ILE A 126 -7.76 -4.79 -3.26
C ILE A 126 -8.96 -5.60 -3.71
N PHE A 127 -9.12 -5.76 -5.02
CA PHE A 127 -10.19 -6.60 -5.55
C PHE A 127 -10.12 -7.94 -4.81
N HIS A 128 -11.26 -8.33 -4.25
CA HIS A 128 -11.39 -9.61 -3.54
C HIS A 128 -10.93 -10.74 -4.47
N VAL A 129 -10.37 -11.82 -3.90
CA VAL A 129 -9.79 -12.91 -4.71
C VAL A 129 -10.83 -13.49 -5.68
N THR A 130 -12.08 -13.64 -5.22
CA THR A 130 -13.19 -14.12 -6.07
C THR A 130 -13.48 -13.18 -7.24
N VAL A 131 -13.35 -11.86 -7.05
CA VAL A 131 -13.53 -10.85 -8.10
C VAL A 131 -12.39 -10.96 -9.12
N LYS A 132 -11.15 -11.10 -8.65
CA LYS A 132 -9.99 -11.32 -9.54
C LYS A 132 -10.13 -12.58 -10.37
N ASP A 133 -10.58 -13.68 -9.77
CA ASP A 133 -10.76 -14.95 -10.47
C ASP A 133 -11.92 -14.91 -11.46
N ALA A 134 -13.01 -14.22 -11.13
CA ALA A 134 -14.11 -13.98 -12.05
C ALA A 134 -13.68 -13.10 -13.24
N ILE A 135 -12.92 -12.03 -13.03
CA ILE A 135 -12.39 -11.19 -14.12
C ILE A 135 -11.45 -12.00 -15.01
N ARG A 136 -10.58 -12.82 -14.43
CA ARG A 136 -9.68 -13.72 -15.20
C ARG A 136 -10.46 -14.67 -16.10
N LYS A 137 -11.59 -15.21 -15.61
CA LYS A 137 -12.49 -16.06 -16.40
C LYS A 137 -13.18 -15.27 -17.51
N ILE A 138 -13.75 -14.10 -17.19
CA ILE A 138 -14.47 -13.24 -18.14
C ILE A 138 -13.54 -12.74 -19.26
N GLN A 139 -12.30 -12.36 -18.91
CA GLN A 139 -11.34 -11.80 -19.85
C GLN A 139 -10.36 -12.85 -20.39
N HIS A 140 -10.62 -14.14 -20.14
CA HIS A 140 -9.83 -15.28 -20.63
C HIS A 140 -8.32 -15.14 -20.40
N ASN A 141 -7.91 -14.65 -19.22
CA ASN A 141 -6.52 -14.34 -18.88
C ASN A 141 -5.83 -13.39 -19.89
N ARG A 142 -6.57 -12.47 -20.50
CA ARG A 142 -6.05 -11.44 -21.41
C ARG A 142 -6.39 -10.05 -20.91
N CYS A 143 -5.65 -9.08 -21.42
CA CYS A 143 -5.94 -7.67 -21.18
C CYS A 143 -7.32 -7.29 -21.74
N ALA A 144 -8.07 -6.46 -21.01
CA ALA A 144 -9.39 -5.98 -21.40
C ALA A 144 -9.41 -5.20 -22.73
N ILE A 145 -8.27 -4.61 -23.10
CA ILE A 145 -8.13 -3.90 -24.38
C ILE A 145 -8.11 -4.90 -25.54
N PRO A 146 -9.05 -4.79 -26.50
CA PRO A 146 -9.09 -5.64 -27.68
C PRO A 146 -7.76 -5.65 -28.44
N HIS A 147 -7.38 -6.81 -28.97
CA HIS A 147 -6.15 -7.02 -29.74
C HIS A 147 -4.84 -6.74 -28.99
N CYS A 148 -4.87 -6.57 -27.66
CA CYS A 148 -3.64 -6.53 -26.88
C CYS A 148 -2.91 -7.88 -26.98
N THR A 149 -1.65 -7.85 -27.39
CA THR A 149 -0.80 -9.04 -27.53
C THR A 149 -0.11 -9.45 -26.24
N ASN A 150 -0.23 -8.66 -25.16
CA ASN A 150 0.42 -8.99 -23.90
C ASN A 150 -0.36 -10.10 -23.16
N THR A 151 0.33 -11.19 -22.86
CA THR A 151 -0.20 -12.37 -22.18
C THR A 151 0.26 -12.48 -20.72
N GLU A 152 1.09 -11.57 -20.24
CA GLU A 152 1.73 -11.67 -18.92
C GLU A 152 1.63 -10.37 -18.11
N TYR A 153 1.73 -10.53 -16.79
CA TYR A 153 1.78 -9.45 -15.79
C TYR A 153 0.63 -8.45 -15.92
N PHE A 154 -0.52 -8.84 -15.36
CA PHE A 154 -1.71 -8.01 -15.34
C PHE A 154 -1.95 -7.31 -14.01
N GLU A 155 -2.50 -6.10 -14.10
CA GLU A 155 -2.96 -5.29 -12.98
C GLU A 155 -4.49 -5.19 -13.06
N PHE A 156 -5.16 -5.34 -11.92
CA PHE A 156 -6.61 -5.15 -11.85
C PHE A 156 -6.91 -3.67 -11.62
N ASP A 157 -7.91 -3.15 -12.32
CA ASP A 157 -8.28 -1.74 -12.30
C ASP A 157 -9.80 -1.56 -12.46
N HIS A 158 -10.29 -0.40 -12.06
CA HIS A 158 -11.69 0.00 -12.22
C HIS A 158 -11.93 0.54 -13.63
N ILE A 159 -13.09 0.29 -14.21
CA ILE A 159 -13.49 0.89 -15.49
C ILE A 159 -13.85 2.37 -15.28
N LYS A 160 -14.67 2.67 -14.27
CA LYS A 160 -15.11 4.03 -13.94
C LYS A 160 -15.28 4.22 -12.43
N GLY A 161 -14.76 5.33 -11.89
CA GLY A 161 -14.84 5.58 -10.44
C GLY A 161 -14.01 4.58 -9.64
N ARG A 162 -13.88 4.81 -8.34
CA ARG A 162 -13.12 3.91 -7.42
C ARG A 162 -13.98 3.42 -6.27
N ASP A 163 -15.27 3.68 -6.32
CA ASP A 163 -16.26 3.45 -5.29
C ASP A 163 -17.08 2.18 -5.54
N ASP A 164 -17.07 1.65 -6.77
CA ASP A 164 -17.80 0.42 -7.14
C ASP A 164 -16.85 -0.74 -7.45
N ASN A 165 -16.85 -1.78 -6.61
CA ASN A 165 -16.08 -3.02 -6.77
C ASN A 165 -16.86 -4.17 -7.43
N SER A 166 -18.00 -3.88 -8.06
CA SER A 166 -18.77 -4.86 -8.83
C SER A 166 -17.98 -5.41 -10.01
N LEU A 167 -18.23 -6.67 -10.39
CA LEU A 167 -17.56 -7.28 -11.55
C LEU A 167 -17.72 -6.48 -12.83
N SER A 168 -18.87 -5.81 -13.00
CA SER A 168 -19.16 -4.92 -14.12
C SER A 168 -18.26 -3.68 -14.19
N ASN A 169 -17.68 -3.25 -13.07
CA ASN A 169 -16.81 -2.09 -13.01
C ASN A 169 -15.32 -2.45 -12.84
N CYS A 170 -14.97 -3.74 -12.93
CA CYS A 170 -13.61 -4.20 -12.74
C CYS A 170 -13.05 -4.81 -14.03
N GLN A 171 -11.77 -4.60 -14.28
CA GLN A 171 -11.08 -5.12 -15.45
C GLN A 171 -9.63 -5.49 -15.13
N MET A 172 -9.04 -6.32 -15.99
CA MET A 172 -7.64 -6.69 -15.95
C MET A 172 -6.92 -6.04 -17.13
N LEU A 173 -5.90 -5.23 -16.84
CA LEU A 173 -5.13 -4.50 -17.83
C LEU A 173 -3.66 -4.91 -17.76
N CYS A 174 -2.99 -4.94 -18.92
CA CYS A 174 -1.55 -5.05 -18.92
C CYS A 174 -0.91 -3.74 -18.44
N LYS A 175 0.33 -3.79 -17.94
CA LYS A 175 1.03 -2.62 -17.40
C LYS A 175 0.99 -1.39 -18.32
N PHE A 176 1.14 -1.59 -19.63
CA PHE A 176 1.09 -0.51 -20.62
C PHE A 176 -0.30 0.16 -20.68
N HIS A 177 -1.36 -0.64 -20.84
CA HIS A 177 -2.72 -0.13 -20.94
C HIS A 177 -3.23 0.44 -19.61
N HIS A 178 -2.84 -0.15 -18.48
CA HIS A 178 -3.13 0.41 -17.16
C HIS A 178 -2.49 1.79 -16.98
N GLN A 179 -1.23 1.96 -17.41
CA GLN A 179 -0.55 3.25 -17.37
C GLN A 179 -1.20 4.28 -18.31
N MET A 180 -1.60 3.86 -19.52
CA MET A 180 -2.34 4.74 -20.45
C MET A 180 -3.64 5.23 -19.82
N LYS A 181 -4.44 4.32 -19.27
CA LYS A 181 -5.69 4.66 -18.60
C LYS A 181 -5.47 5.60 -17.42
N SER A 182 -4.50 5.30 -16.56
CA SER A 182 -4.15 6.16 -15.42
C SER A 182 -3.80 7.60 -15.85
N ASN A 183 -3.11 7.77 -16.98
CA ASN A 183 -2.78 9.09 -17.51
C ASN A 183 -4.04 9.82 -18.03
N VAL A 184 -4.92 9.12 -18.75
CA VAL A 184 -6.19 9.68 -19.24
C VAL A 184 -7.07 10.10 -18.08
N ASP A 185 -7.22 9.26 -17.06
CA ASP A 185 -8.01 9.57 -15.85
C ASP A 185 -7.45 10.81 -15.13
N ALA A 186 -6.13 10.91 -15.00
CA ALA A 186 -5.50 12.08 -14.39
C ALA A 186 -5.72 13.38 -15.20
N ILE A 187 -5.73 13.29 -16.53
CA ILE A 187 -6.06 14.43 -17.41
C ILE A 187 -7.52 14.82 -17.22
N LYS A 188 -8.43 13.84 -17.22
CA LYS A 188 -9.87 14.06 -17.04
C LYS A 188 -10.17 14.76 -15.71
N ILE A 189 -9.58 14.30 -14.61
CA ILE A 189 -9.73 14.92 -13.28
C ILE A 189 -9.25 16.38 -13.29
N ARG A 190 -8.14 16.67 -13.97
CA ARG A 190 -7.64 18.05 -14.09
C ARG A 190 -8.57 18.94 -14.91
N ILE A 191 -9.11 18.42 -16.02
CA ILE A 191 -10.09 19.14 -16.83
C ILE A 191 -11.35 19.43 -16.02
N GLU A 192 -11.91 18.41 -15.37
CA GLU A 192 -13.12 18.55 -14.54
C GLU A 192 -12.93 19.55 -13.41
N LYS A 193 -11.77 19.53 -12.75
CA LYS A 193 -11.44 20.52 -11.72
C LYS A 193 -11.35 21.94 -12.31
N ASN A 194 -10.62 22.12 -13.41
CA ASN A 194 -10.45 23.43 -14.03
C ASN A 194 -11.79 24.03 -14.50
N LEU A 195 -12.68 23.21 -15.06
CA LEU A 195 -14.02 23.64 -15.46
C LEU A 195 -14.90 24.02 -14.25
N LYS A 196 -14.82 23.27 -13.13
CA LYS A 196 -15.52 23.62 -11.88
C LYS A 196 -15.03 24.94 -11.29
N ASP A 197 -13.74 25.23 -11.43
CA ASP A 197 -13.11 26.46 -10.95
C ASP A 197 -13.32 27.65 -11.92
N GLY A 198 -14.14 27.50 -12.98
CA GLY A 198 -14.47 28.54 -13.94
C GLY A 198 -13.40 28.79 -15.03
N GLY A 199 -12.38 27.94 -15.12
CA GLY A 199 -11.30 28.01 -16.11
C GLY A 199 -11.66 27.40 -17.47
N SER A 200 -10.83 27.67 -18.49
CA SER A 200 -11.02 27.13 -19.84
C SER A 200 -10.14 25.89 -20.10
N VAL A 201 -10.63 24.95 -20.90
CA VAL A 201 -9.85 23.76 -21.32
C VAL A 201 -8.54 24.16 -22.02
N ARG A 202 -8.49 25.35 -22.63
CA ARG A 202 -7.30 25.89 -23.34
C ARG A 202 -6.11 26.16 -22.41
N ASP A 203 -6.34 26.33 -21.11
CA ASP A 203 -5.31 26.68 -20.14
C ASP A 203 -4.58 25.45 -19.57
N ILE A 204 -4.99 24.24 -19.98
CA ILE A 204 -4.50 22.99 -19.40
C ILE A 204 -3.21 22.53 -20.10
N HIS A 205 -2.07 22.85 -19.48
CA HIS A 205 -0.77 22.38 -19.94
C HIS A 205 -0.49 20.93 -19.49
N ILE A 206 -0.61 19.96 -20.41
CA ILE A 206 -0.29 18.55 -20.15
C ILE A 206 1.20 18.32 -20.40
N LYS A 207 2.03 18.39 -19.35
CA LYS A 207 3.41 17.88 -19.44
C LYS A 207 3.36 16.36 -19.60
N SER A 208 3.69 15.85 -20.78
CA SER A 208 3.84 14.41 -20.97
C SER A 208 5.00 13.92 -20.08
N ARG A 209 4.71 12.97 -19.20
CA ARG A 209 5.77 12.29 -18.45
C ARG A 209 6.52 11.43 -19.47
N LYS A 210 7.67 11.92 -19.95
CA LYS A 210 8.50 11.24 -20.94
C LYS A 210 8.66 9.77 -20.55
N THR A 211 8.12 8.88 -21.37
CA THR A 211 8.43 7.46 -21.29
C THR A 211 9.87 7.31 -21.75
N SER A 212 10.73 6.74 -20.89
CA SER A 212 12.02 6.22 -21.32
C SER A 212 11.72 5.07 -22.29
N ARG A 213 11.70 5.41 -23.58
CA ARG A 213 11.69 4.44 -24.68
C ARG A 213 12.85 3.46 -24.42
N PRO A 214 12.63 2.13 -24.38
CA PRO A 214 13.73 1.21 -24.29
C PRO A 214 14.54 1.35 -25.57
N THR A 215 15.70 1.99 -25.50
CA THR A 215 16.70 1.91 -26.55
C THR A 215 17.10 0.45 -26.64
N SER A 216 16.75 -0.18 -27.76
CA SER A 216 17.27 -1.49 -28.15
C SER A 216 18.80 -1.42 -28.03
N ARG A 217 19.34 -2.13 -27.03
CA ARG A 217 20.79 -2.29 -26.86
C ARG A 217 21.27 -3.11 -28.07
N LYS A 218 21.73 -2.43 -29.12
CA LYS A 218 22.50 -3.07 -30.19
C LYS A 218 23.70 -3.74 -29.52
N THR A 219 23.68 -5.06 -29.48
CA THR A 219 24.82 -5.90 -29.12
C THR A 219 25.86 -5.77 -30.24
N SER A 220 26.78 -4.82 -30.10
CA SER A 220 28.04 -4.86 -30.85
C SER A 220 28.90 -5.98 -30.26
N ARG A 221 28.85 -7.12 -30.94
CA ARG A 221 29.73 -8.28 -30.76
C ARG A 221 31.19 -7.81 -30.91
N PRO A 222 32.07 -7.96 -29.90
CA PRO A 222 33.47 -7.61 -30.07
C PRO A 222 34.15 -8.74 -30.86
N THR A 223 34.53 -8.47 -32.11
CA THR A 223 35.50 -9.29 -32.83
C THR A 223 36.87 -9.08 -32.21
N SER A 224 37.31 -10.06 -31.41
CA SER A 224 38.70 -10.22 -31.04
C SER A 224 39.49 -10.63 -32.28
N ARG A 225 40.52 -9.85 -32.63
CA ARG A 225 41.68 -10.40 -33.33
C ARG A 225 42.94 -9.69 -32.87
N LYS A 226 43.61 -10.32 -31.91
CA LYS A 226 45.04 -10.14 -31.65
C LYS A 226 45.79 -10.80 -32.80
N THR A 227 46.70 -10.05 -33.42
CA THR A 227 47.97 -10.62 -33.89
C THR A 227 49.02 -9.52 -33.82
N SER A 228 49.96 -9.72 -32.90
CA SER A 228 51.23 -9.03 -32.78
C SER A 228 52.07 -9.22 -34.04
N ARG A 229 52.73 -8.17 -34.51
CA ARG A 229 54.02 -8.32 -35.18
C ARG A 229 54.95 -7.20 -34.77
N ASN A 230 55.82 -7.56 -33.83
CA ASN A 230 57.05 -6.85 -33.54
C ASN A 230 58.14 -7.61 -34.32
N THR A 231 58.84 -6.94 -35.23
CA THR A 231 60.16 -7.39 -35.68
C THR A 231 60.97 -6.18 -36.12
N ARG A 232 62.08 -6.00 -35.40
CA ARG A 232 63.24 -5.17 -35.72
C ARG A 232 63.67 -5.33 -37.18
N ARG A 233 63.99 -4.21 -37.83
CA ARG A 233 65.35 -3.86 -38.26
C ARG A 233 65.39 -2.38 -38.65
#